data_AF-A0AAV8VHH5-F1
#
_entry.id   AF-A0AAV8VHH5-F1
#
_cell.length_a   1.000
_cell.length_b   1.000
_cell.length_c   1.000
_cell.angle_alpha   90.00
_cell.angle_beta   90.00
_cell.angle_gamma   90.00
#
_symmetry.space_group_name_H-M   'P 1'
#
loop_
_entity.id
_entity.type
_entity.pdbx_description
1 polymer ?
#
loop_
_entity_poly.entity_id
_entity_poly.type
_entity_poly.pdbx_seq_one_letter_code
_entity_poly.pdbx_strand_id
1 'polypeptide(L)'
;DNIDPKVVFAGADKWTVDTCDRAVSCGSGETEENIQDNTLATRSTTKLILRLQVAPGNMANLTTVEQFDCNGDPSSLGIRWEKWKRALQIYLFASNINNSKVKRAVLLHSGGLGLQEIFYNIPGANVDDSLEENKDKDVFDIALQKLDEYFLPKISKIYERHLFRLMEQEENEKFDKFVVRLRDQAEKCKFADTEGNIIDQITEKCSSKELRQKILSLGDDASLHDIIRQANTLESVSLQMKKFEATGTNGCGGTSTVNKIQT
;
A
#
# COMPACT_ATOMS: atom_id res chain seq x y z
N ASP A 1 -43.25 -39.87 42.99
CA ASP A 1 -41.81 -39.83 43.34
C ASP A 1 -41.24 -38.51 42.85
N ASN A 2 -41.49 -37.37 43.50
CA ASN A 2 -41.04 -36.97 44.84
C ASN A 2 -39.51 -36.93 44.93
N ILE A 3 -38.91 -35.74 44.75
CA ILE A 3 -38.19 -34.96 45.78
C ILE A 3 -37.28 -33.95 45.07
N ASP A 4 -37.72 -32.69 45.07
CA ASP A 4 -36.88 -31.50 45.24
C ASP A 4 -36.50 -31.45 46.74
N PRO A 5 -35.34 -30.90 47.17
CA PRO A 5 -35.36 -29.45 47.49
C PRO A 5 -33.98 -28.73 47.50
N LYS A 6 -33.98 -27.41 47.27
CA LYS A 6 -33.73 -26.40 48.34
C LYS A 6 -33.74 -24.97 47.80
N VAL A 7 -34.71 -24.22 48.30
CA VAL A 7 -34.79 -22.75 48.36
C VAL A 7 -34.10 -22.27 49.65
N VAL A 8 -33.34 -21.17 49.59
CA VAL A 8 -33.16 -20.23 50.72
C VAL A 8 -33.10 -18.79 50.19
N PHE A 9 -33.97 -17.94 50.74
CA PHE A 9 -34.01 -16.47 50.66
C PHE A 9 -33.27 -15.85 51.85
N ALA A 10 -32.68 -14.65 51.65
CA ALA A 10 -32.43 -13.51 52.58
C ALA A 10 -31.13 -12.80 52.13
N GLY A 11 -30.94 -11.49 52.06
CA GLY A 11 -31.66 -10.33 52.62
C GLY A 11 -30.64 -9.37 53.27
N ALA A 12 -30.68 -8.08 52.88
CA ALA A 12 -30.03 -6.90 53.50
C ALA A 12 -28.47 -6.82 53.40
N ASP A 13 -27.78 -5.68 53.28
CA ASP A 13 -27.95 -4.32 53.81
C ASP A 13 -27.36 -3.27 52.83
N LYS A 14 -28.07 -2.18 52.52
CA LYS A 14 -27.92 -0.83 53.11
C LYS A 14 -26.48 -0.31 53.15
N TRP A 15 -26.22 0.80 52.44
CA TRP A 15 -25.57 1.98 53.02
C TRP A 15 -26.16 3.24 52.39
N THR A 16 -26.93 3.94 53.21
CA THR A 16 -27.54 5.25 53.00
C THR A 16 -26.53 6.35 53.33
N VAL A 17 -26.54 7.38 52.46
CA VAL A 17 -26.52 8.84 52.72
C VAL A 17 -25.70 9.34 53.91
N ASP A 18 -24.82 10.32 53.67
CA ASP A 18 -24.91 11.56 54.44
C ASP A 18 -24.42 12.77 53.64
N THR A 19 -25.40 13.62 53.34
CA THR A 19 -25.28 15.05 53.06
C THR A 19 -25.15 15.82 54.36
N CYS A 20 -24.24 16.79 54.41
CA CYS A 20 -24.41 18.08 55.11
C CYS A 20 -23.60 19.10 54.28
N ASP A 21 -24.23 20.05 53.58
CA ASP A 21 -24.76 21.33 54.09
C ASP A 21 -23.78 22.04 55.06
N ARG A 22 -23.51 23.35 55.05
CA ARG A 22 -23.91 24.54 54.29
C ARG A 22 -23.29 25.71 55.07
N ALA A 23 -22.96 26.83 54.40
CA ALA A 23 -22.89 28.23 54.88
C ALA A 23 -21.60 28.94 54.41
N VAL A 24 -21.67 29.96 53.50
CA VAL A 24 -21.91 31.41 53.77
C VAL A 24 -20.67 32.04 54.41
N SER A 25 -20.12 33.21 54.06
CA SER A 25 -20.31 34.22 53.00
C SER A 25 -19.26 35.32 53.26
N CYS A 26 -18.96 36.12 52.24
CA CYS A 26 -18.47 37.52 52.26
C CYS A 26 -17.09 37.88 52.86
N GLY A 27 -16.37 38.73 52.13
CA GLY A 27 -15.44 39.69 52.74
C GLY A 27 -14.25 40.14 51.90
N SER A 28 -14.51 41.10 51.00
CA SER A 28 -13.66 42.23 50.56
C SER A 28 -12.26 42.42 51.16
N GLY A 29 -11.29 42.80 50.31
CA GLY A 29 -10.06 43.48 50.73
C GLY A 29 -9.00 43.53 49.64
N GLU A 30 -8.84 44.69 48.99
CA GLU A 30 -7.69 45.05 48.16
C GLU A 30 -6.42 45.11 49.03
N THR A 31 -5.30 44.62 48.52
CA THR A 31 -3.97 45.23 48.71
C THR A 31 -3.06 44.82 47.56
N GLU A 32 -2.67 45.80 46.75
CA GLU A 32 -1.44 45.75 45.96
C GLU A 32 -0.24 45.64 46.91
N GLU A 33 0.59 44.60 46.75
CA GLU A 33 1.98 44.72 47.14
C GLU A 33 2.87 43.93 46.17
N ASN A 34 3.82 44.69 45.64
CA ASN A 34 4.81 44.36 44.64
C ASN A 34 5.91 43.53 45.29
N ILE A 35 6.05 42.26 44.90
CA ILE A 35 7.26 41.47 45.18
C ILE A 35 7.73 40.84 43.87
N GLN A 36 8.80 41.41 43.33
CA GLN A 36 9.66 40.74 42.38
C GLN A 36 10.27 39.53 43.08
N ASP A 37 9.91 38.32 42.66
CA ASP A 37 10.81 37.18 42.85
C ASP A 37 10.74 36.18 41.69
N ASN A 38 11.88 36.20 41.01
CA ASN A 38 12.45 35.26 40.06
C ASN A 38 12.25 33.79 40.45
N THR A 39 11.44 33.00 39.71
CA THR A 39 11.77 31.59 39.49
C THR A 39 11.00 30.94 38.33
N LEU A 40 11.74 30.09 37.60
CA LEU A 40 11.30 28.93 36.80
C LEU A 40 10.82 29.20 35.37
N ALA A 41 11.79 29.05 34.47
CA ALA A 41 11.61 28.78 33.05
C ALA A 41 10.58 27.67 32.80
N THR A 42 9.38 28.05 32.37
CA THR A 42 8.43 27.15 31.75
C THR A 42 8.82 26.97 30.28
N ARG A 43 9.36 25.79 29.97
CA ARG A 43 9.52 25.31 28.59
C ARG A 43 8.12 25.11 27.98
N SER A 44 7.57 26.16 27.38
CA SER A 44 6.43 26.05 26.47
C SER A 44 6.94 25.59 25.11
N THR A 45 6.79 24.30 24.83
CA THR A 45 7.06 23.69 23.53
C THR A 45 5.99 24.11 22.54
N THR A 46 6.12 25.33 22.00
CA THR A 46 5.36 25.72 20.82
C THR A 46 5.90 24.91 19.64
N LYS A 47 5.14 23.87 19.27
CA LYS A 47 5.29 23.15 18.00
C LYS A 47 5.24 24.17 16.87
N LEU A 48 6.40 24.55 16.33
CA LEU A 48 6.49 25.20 15.03
C LEU A 48 5.95 24.20 14.00
N ILE A 49 4.70 24.35 13.61
CA ILE A 49 4.22 23.82 12.34
C ILE A 49 4.91 24.66 11.28
N LEU A 50 6.03 24.15 10.77
CA LEU A 50 6.65 24.67 9.57
C LEU A 50 5.64 24.46 8.44
N ARG A 51 4.79 25.48 8.17
CA ARG A 51 4.12 25.58 6.88
C ARG A 51 5.24 25.78 5.87
N LEU A 52 5.64 24.68 5.22
CA LEU A 52 6.38 24.74 3.97
C LEU A 52 5.44 25.42 2.98
N GLN A 53 5.53 26.75 2.90
CA GLN A 53 5.00 27.48 1.76
C GLN A 53 5.92 27.10 0.60
N VAL A 54 5.56 26.06 -0.14
CA VAL A 54 6.20 25.74 -1.41
C VAL A 54 5.96 26.97 -2.29
N ALA A 55 7.03 27.70 -2.59
CA ALA A 55 7.00 28.78 -3.57
C ALA A 55 6.38 28.23 -4.87
N PRO A 56 5.70 29.06 -5.70
CA PRO A 56 5.29 28.65 -7.03
C PRO A 56 6.55 28.46 -7.88
N GLY A 57 7.20 27.32 -7.71
CA GLY A 57 8.25 26.85 -8.58
C GLY A 57 7.61 26.63 -9.93
N ASN A 58 8.21 27.25 -10.95
CA ASN A 58 7.97 27.03 -12.37
C ASN A 58 7.44 25.60 -12.59
N MET A 59 6.13 25.46 -12.89
CA MET A 59 5.53 24.16 -13.17
C MET A 59 6.19 23.63 -14.43
N ALA A 60 7.21 22.80 -14.26
CA ALA A 60 7.70 21.94 -15.31
C ALA A 60 6.49 21.16 -15.82
N ASN A 61 6.20 21.31 -17.11
CA ASN A 61 5.13 20.68 -17.88
C ASN A 61 4.87 19.24 -17.41
N LEU A 62 3.97 19.05 -16.43
CA LEU A 62 3.55 17.71 -16.04
C LEU A 62 2.62 17.26 -17.17
N THR A 63 3.09 16.33 -17.99
CA THR A 63 2.26 15.75 -19.05
C THR A 63 0.98 15.21 -18.42
N THR A 64 -0.16 15.68 -18.91
CA THR A 64 -1.47 15.19 -18.48
C THR A 64 -1.55 13.68 -18.67
N VAL A 65 -2.27 13.00 -17.76
CA VAL A 65 -2.51 11.55 -17.86
C VAL A 65 -3.15 11.23 -19.21
N GLU A 66 -2.68 10.18 -19.89
CA GLU A 66 -3.29 9.71 -21.13
C GLU A 66 -4.78 9.40 -20.93
N GLN A 67 -5.59 9.58 -21.97
CA GLN A 67 -7.03 9.35 -21.86
C GLN A 67 -7.34 7.89 -21.54
N PHE A 68 -8.38 7.67 -20.74
CA PHE A 68 -8.81 6.33 -20.39
C PHE A 68 -9.55 5.67 -21.56
N ASP A 69 -9.05 4.53 -22.01
CA ASP A 69 -9.69 3.76 -23.08
C ASP A 69 -10.83 2.88 -22.52
N CYS A 70 -12.05 3.40 -22.56
CA CYS A 70 -13.25 2.66 -22.15
C CYS A 70 -13.61 1.48 -23.07
N ASN A 71 -13.10 1.43 -24.30
CA ASN A 71 -13.54 0.49 -25.35
C ASN A 71 -12.59 -0.69 -25.59
N GLY A 72 -11.43 -0.72 -24.91
CA GLY A 72 -10.53 -1.86 -24.97
C GLY A 72 -11.14 -3.15 -24.39
N ASP A 73 -10.35 -4.21 -24.36
CA ASP A 73 -10.78 -5.53 -23.90
C ASP A 73 -11.54 -5.50 -22.54
N PRO A 74 -12.78 -6.01 -22.47
CA PRO A 74 -13.60 -6.04 -21.25
C PRO A 74 -12.95 -6.83 -20.11
N SER A 75 -12.18 -7.88 -20.41
CA SER A 75 -11.58 -8.74 -19.38
C SER A 75 -10.50 -8.02 -18.57
N SER A 76 -9.85 -7.03 -19.18
CA SER A 76 -8.82 -6.20 -18.58
C SER A 76 -9.30 -4.81 -18.16
N LEU A 77 -10.56 -4.44 -18.42
CA LEU A 77 -11.09 -3.09 -18.22
C LEU A 77 -10.90 -2.60 -16.77
N GLY A 78 -11.19 -3.43 -15.77
CA GLY A 78 -11.00 -3.07 -14.36
C GLY A 78 -9.53 -2.89 -13.96
N ILE A 79 -8.63 -3.70 -14.52
CA ILE A 79 -7.18 -3.58 -14.27
C ILE A 79 -6.66 -2.28 -14.91
N ARG A 80 -7.11 -1.98 -16.12
CA ARG A 80 -6.76 -0.73 -16.82
C ARG A 80 -7.30 0.49 -16.06
N TRP A 81 -8.52 0.40 -15.53
CA TRP A 81 -9.14 1.44 -14.70
C TRP A 81 -8.31 1.73 -13.44
N GLU A 82 -7.92 0.71 -12.67
CA GLU A 82 -7.10 0.88 -11.46
C GLU A 82 -5.75 1.53 -11.77
N LYS A 83 -5.09 1.10 -12.85
CA LYS A 83 -3.80 1.68 -13.29
C LYS A 83 -3.96 3.15 -13.66
N TRP A 84 -5.00 3.47 -14.42
CA TRP A 84 -5.28 4.84 -14.86
C TRP A 84 -5.67 5.74 -13.68
N LYS A 85 -6.55 5.27 -12.80
CA LYS A 85 -6.95 5.95 -11.56
C LYS A 85 -5.75 6.27 -10.67
N ARG A 86 -4.81 5.33 -10.50
CA ARG A 86 -3.56 5.57 -9.77
C ARG A 86 -2.72 6.69 -10.40
N ALA A 87 -2.59 6.69 -11.73
CA ALA A 87 -1.88 7.75 -12.45
C ALA A 87 -2.55 9.13 -12.26
N LEU A 88 -3.89 9.18 -12.33
CA LEU A 88 -4.67 10.38 -12.05
C LEU A 88 -4.45 10.89 -10.62
N GLN A 89 -4.48 10.01 -9.62
CA GLN A 89 -4.27 10.40 -8.22
C GLN A 89 -2.86 10.98 -7.99
N ILE A 90 -1.84 10.39 -8.62
CA ILE A 90 -0.47 10.93 -8.60
C ILE A 90 -0.44 12.33 -9.23
N TYR A 91 -1.09 12.51 -10.38
CA TYR A 91 -1.18 13.81 -11.05
C TYR A 91 -1.88 14.87 -10.20
N LEU A 92 -3.02 14.55 -9.60
CA LEU A 92 -3.77 15.45 -8.72
C LEU A 92 -2.92 15.87 -7.51
N PHE A 93 -2.20 14.93 -6.91
CA PHE A 93 -1.29 15.19 -5.79
C PHE A 93 -0.12 16.08 -6.20
N ALA A 94 0.57 15.74 -7.29
CA ALA A 94 1.72 16.50 -7.79
C ALA A 94 1.33 17.93 -8.21
N SER A 95 0.12 18.11 -8.72
CA SER A 95 -0.44 19.41 -9.13
C SER A 95 -1.05 20.20 -7.97
N ASN A 96 -1.00 19.67 -6.74
CA ASN A 96 -1.61 20.26 -5.54
C ASN A 96 -3.11 20.59 -5.70
N ILE A 97 -3.83 19.75 -6.44
CA ILE A 97 -5.26 19.92 -6.70
C ILE A 97 -6.04 19.24 -5.58
N ASN A 98 -6.49 20.04 -4.61
CA ASN A 98 -7.13 19.53 -3.39
C ASN A 98 -8.65 19.73 -3.36
N ASN A 99 -9.18 20.68 -4.13
CA ASN A 99 -10.62 20.96 -4.15
C ASN A 99 -11.39 19.83 -4.86
N SER A 100 -12.37 19.25 -4.18
CA SER A 100 -13.18 18.14 -4.68
C SER A 100 -13.84 18.41 -6.06
N LYS A 101 -14.40 19.60 -6.27
CA LYS A 101 -15.03 19.96 -7.56
C LYS A 101 -14.01 20.01 -8.70
N VAL A 102 -12.83 20.56 -8.41
CA VAL A 102 -11.72 20.62 -9.38
C VAL A 102 -11.18 19.23 -9.68
N LYS A 103 -11.04 18.36 -8.66
CA LYS A 103 -10.65 16.95 -8.87
C LYS A 103 -11.66 16.22 -9.77
N ARG A 104 -12.97 16.39 -9.54
CA ARG A 104 -14.03 15.82 -10.40
C ARG A 104 -13.93 16.34 -11.83
N ALA A 105 -13.71 17.65 -12.01
CA ALA A 105 -13.52 18.23 -13.35
C ALA A 105 -12.29 17.66 -14.06
N VAL A 106 -11.15 17.54 -13.36
CA VAL A 106 -9.91 16.97 -13.89
C VAL A 106 -10.06 15.49 -14.22
N LEU A 107 -10.78 14.72 -13.40
CA LEU A 107 -11.14 13.32 -13.65
C LEU A 107 -11.88 13.18 -14.99
N LEU A 108 -12.95 13.95 -15.18
CA LEU A 108 -13.77 13.90 -16.40
C LEU A 108 -13.02 14.44 -17.63
N HIS A 109 -12.20 15.48 -17.45
CA HIS A 109 -11.39 16.03 -18.53
C HIS A 109 -10.31 15.04 -18.99
N SER A 110 -9.52 14.52 -18.04
CA SER A 110 -8.41 13.59 -18.34
C SER A 110 -8.93 12.23 -18.81
N GLY A 111 -10.11 11.81 -18.35
CA GLY A 111 -10.72 10.54 -18.74
C GLY A 111 -11.26 10.51 -20.18
N GLY A 112 -11.46 11.67 -20.80
CA GLY A 112 -11.96 11.77 -22.18
C GLY A 112 -13.46 11.51 -22.32
N LEU A 113 -13.95 11.59 -23.56
CA LEU A 113 -15.38 11.57 -23.88
C LEU A 113 -16.07 10.25 -23.49
N GLY A 114 -15.39 9.10 -23.69
CA GLY A 114 -15.96 7.80 -23.33
C GLY A 114 -16.20 7.66 -21.83
N LEU A 115 -15.31 8.19 -20.99
CA LEU A 115 -15.51 8.20 -19.55
C LEU A 115 -16.66 9.13 -19.14
N GLN A 116 -16.77 10.29 -19.78
CA GLN A 116 -17.84 11.26 -19.53
C GLN A 116 -19.22 10.67 -19.86
N GLU A 117 -19.36 10.01 -21.00
CA GLU A 117 -20.60 9.35 -21.40
C GLU A 117 -21.04 8.31 -20.36
N ILE A 118 -20.11 7.47 -19.91
CA ILE A 118 -20.38 6.49 -18.85
C ILE A 118 -20.78 7.20 -17.55
N PHE A 119 -20.02 8.20 -17.12
CA PHE A 119 -20.24 8.94 -15.88
C PHE A 119 -21.65 9.55 -15.82
N TYR A 120 -22.08 10.26 -16.87
CA TYR A 120 -23.38 10.93 -16.88
C TYR A 120 -24.57 9.95 -16.98
N ASN A 121 -24.33 8.71 -17.41
CA ASN A 121 -25.34 7.66 -17.45
C ASN A 121 -25.40 6.80 -16.17
N ILE A 122 -24.45 6.94 -15.23
CA ILE A 122 -24.48 6.22 -13.95
C ILE A 122 -25.37 6.98 -12.94
N PRO A 123 -26.45 6.35 -12.41
CA PRO A 123 -27.30 6.98 -11.41
C PRO A 123 -26.53 7.38 -10.14
N GLY A 124 -26.66 8.63 -9.73
CA GLY A 124 -26.02 9.16 -8.52
C GLY A 124 -24.53 9.44 -8.64
N ALA A 125 -23.92 9.31 -9.83
CA ALA A 125 -22.52 9.70 -10.05
C ALA A 125 -22.35 11.23 -10.14
N ASN A 126 -23.26 11.91 -10.85
CA ASN A 126 -23.25 13.37 -10.95
C ASN A 126 -24.12 14.00 -9.85
N VAL A 127 -23.56 14.11 -8.65
CA VAL A 127 -24.23 14.76 -7.52
C VAL A 127 -24.17 16.28 -7.66
N ASP A 128 -25.33 16.92 -7.49
CA ASP A 128 -25.44 18.37 -7.41
C ASP A 128 -25.01 18.86 -6.01
N ASP A 129 -23.88 19.54 -5.98
CA ASP A 129 -23.27 20.15 -4.80
C ASP A 129 -23.92 21.48 -4.38
N SER A 130 -24.89 21.99 -5.15
CA SER A 130 -25.71 23.13 -4.75
C SER A 130 -26.86 22.73 -3.80
N LEU A 131 -27.19 21.44 -3.73
CA LEU A 131 -28.20 20.92 -2.81
C LEU A 131 -27.64 20.82 -1.39
N GLU A 132 -28.40 21.32 -0.41
CA GLU A 132 -28.01 21.34 1.02
C GLU A 132 -27.65 19.93 1.56
N GLU A 133 -28.31 18.88 1.07
CA GLU A 133 -28.04 17.48 1.42
C GLU A 133 -26.66 16.96 0.97
N ASN A 134 -25.97 17.69 0.09
CA ASN A 134 -24.68 17.30 -0.51
C ASN A 134 -23.54 18.28 -0.22
N LYS A 135 -23.78 19.36 0.55
CA LYS A 135 -22.75 20.39 0.85
C LYS A 135 -21.49 19.84 1.51
N ASP A 136 -21.66 18.83 2.37
CA ASP A 136 -20.55 18.22 3.13
C ASP A 136 -19.96 16.97 2.45
N LYS A 137 -20.50 16.58 1.27
CA LYS A 137 -20.04 15.39 0.56
C LYS A 137 -18.89 15.71 -0.39
N ASP A 138 -17.89 14.83 -0.42
CA ASP A 138 -16.84 14.91 -1.44
C ASP A 138 -17.38 14.38 -2.78
N VAL A 139 -17.72 15.30 -3.69
CA VAL A 139 -18.26 14.95 -5.01
C VAL A 139 -17.27 14.21 -5.90
N PHE A 140 -15.97 14.36 -5.68
CA PHE A 140 -14.95 13.59 -6.37
C PHE A 140 -14.92 12.16 -5.87
N ASP A 141 -14.95 11.94 -4.55
CA ASP A 141 -14.96 10.59 -4.00
C ASP A 141 -16.22 9.82 -4.41
N ILE A 142 -17.39 10.48 -4.44
CA ILE A 142 -18.63 9.86 -4.94
C ILE A 142 -18.51 9.48 -6.42
N ALA A 143 -18.01 10.41 -7.25
CA ALA A 143 -17.80 10.15 -8.67
C ALA A 143 -16.84 8.97 -8.87
N LEU A 144 -15.73 8.95 -8.13
CA LEU A 144 -14.71 7.91 -8.23
C LEU A 144 -15.27 6.55 -7.77
N GLN A 145 -16.03 6.51 -6.68
CA GLN A 145 -16.69 5.30 -6.20
C GLN A 145 -17.67 4.74 -7.23
N LYS A 146 -18.49 5.60 -7.87
CA LYS A 146 -19.46 5.17 -8.87
C LYS A 146 -18.79 4.62 -10.14
N LEU A 147 -17.67 5.22 -10.54
CA LEU A 147 -16.85 4.72 -11.63
C LEU A 147 -16.12 3.44 -11.25
N ASP A 148 -15.64 3.29 -10.01
CA ASP A 148 -15.10 2.03 -9.48
C ASP A 148 -16.16 0.92 -9.57
N GLU A 149 -17.38 1.17 -9.11
CA GLU A 149 -18.51 0.21 -9.18
C GLU A 149 -18.84 -0.20 -10.62
N TYR A 150 -18.63 0.70 -11.60
CA TYR A 150 -18.89 0.43 -13.01
C TYR A 150 -17.73 -0.32 -13.69
N PHE A 151 -16.49 0.15 -13.52
CA PHE A 151 -15.33 -0.36 -14.25
C PHE A 151 -14.65 -1.54 -13.60
N LEU A 152 -14.77 -1.70 -12.29
CA LEU A 152 -14.30 -2.91 -11.63
C LEU A 152 -15.38 -3.96 -11.88
N PRO A 153 -15.20 -4.94 -12.81
CA PRO A 153 -15.97 -6.15 -12.71
C PRO A 153 -15.77 -6.72 -11.30
N LYS A 154 -16.70 -7.56 -10.84
CA LYS A 154 -16.42 -8.43 -9.69
C LYS A 154 -15.25 -9.33 -10.09
N ILE A 155 -14.01 -8.84 -9.93
CA ILE A 155 -12.78 -9.56 -10.21
C ILE A 155 -12.94 -10.89 -9.47
N SER A 156 -13.02 -11.97 -10.24
CA SER A 156 -13.20 -13.28 -9.66
C SER A 156 -11.89 -13.62 -8.97
N LYS A 157 -11.87 -13.45 -7.65
CA LYS A 157 -10.72 -13.79 -6.82
C LYS A 157 -10.26 -15.24 -7.10
N ILE A 158 -11.18 -16.12 -7.46
CA ILE A 158 -10.89 -17.51 -7.84
C ILE A 158 -10.08 -17.56 -9.13
N TYR A 159 -10.49 -16.81 -10.17
CA TYR A 159 -9.79 -16.76 -11.44
C TYR A 159 -8.40 -16.10 -11.31
N GLU A 160 -8.30 -15.00 -10.57
CA GLU A 160 -7.01 -14.34 -10.35
C GLU A 160 -6.02 -15.24 -9.60
N ARG A 161 -6.51 -16.02 -8.63
CA ARG A 161 -5.71 -17.03 -7.92
C ARG A 161 -5.29 -18.16 -8.86
N HIS A 162 -6.15 -18.59 -9.78
CA HIS A 162 -5.78 -19.56 -10.80
C HIS A 162 -4.63 -19.03 -11.68
N LEU A 163 -4.75 -17.79 -12.19
CA LEU A 163 -3.68 -17.15 -12.95
C LEU A 163 -2.39 -17.04 -12.15
N PHE A 164 -2.47 -16.62 -10.88
CA PHE A 164 -1.31 -16.56 -9.98
C PHE A 164 -0.59 -17.90 -9.86
N ARG A 165 -1.33 -19.01 -9.73
CA ARG A 165 -0.74 -20.35 -9.63
C ARG A 165 -0.10 -20.86 -10.93
N LEU A 166 -0.52 -20.34 -12.08
CA LEU A 166 0.12 -20.62 -13.37
C LEU A 166 1.43 -19.84 -13.59
N MET A 167 1.69 -18.79 -12.81
CA MET A 167 2.87 -17.97 -13.01
C MET A 167 4.15 -18.72 -12.62
N GLU A 168 5.10 -18.74 -13.55
CA GLU A 168 6.46 -19.23 -13.32
C GLU A 168 7.51 -18.21 -13.78
N GLN A 169 8.74 -18.39 -13.31
CA GLN A 169 9.86 -17.55 -13.75
C GLN A 169 10.21 -17.94 -15.18
N GLU A 170 10.11 -16.99 -16.12
CA GLU A 170 10.38 -17.27 -17.53
C GLU A 170 11.85 -17.58 -17.79
N GLU A 171 12.14 -18.21 -18.92
CA GLU A 171 13.51 -18.41 -19.37
C GLU A 171 14.22 -17.06 -19.54
N ASN A 172 15.39 -16.90 -18.89
CA ASN A 172 16.18 -15.67 -18.88
C ASN A 172 15.51 -14.46 -18.19
N GLU A 173 14.43 -14.66 -17.44
CA GLU A 173 13.86 -13.62 -16.60
C GLU A 173 14.68 -13.42 -15.32
N LYS A 174 15.06 -12.16 -15.03
CA LYS A 174 15.69 -11.80 -13.76
C LYS A 174 14.72 -12.00 -12.60
N PHE A 175 15.22 -12.47 -11.46
CA PHE A 175 14.38 -12.76 -10.30
C PHE A 175 13.52 -11.58 -9.84
N ASP A 176 14.10 -10.37 -9.80
CA ASP A 176 13.36 -9.15 -9.42
C ASP A 176 12.13 -8.90 -10.31
N LYS A 177 12.22 -9.18 -11.62
CA LYS A 177 11.08 -9.02 -12.55
C LYS A 177 9.98 -10.03 -12.25
N PHE A 178 10.36 -11.26 -11.96
CA PHE A 178 9.42 -12.32 -11.57
C PHE A 178 8.67 -11.93 -10.28
N VAL A 179 9.37 -11.42 -9.27
CA VAL A 179 8.76 -10.95 -8.01
C VAL A 179 7.79 -9.79 -8.26
N VAL A 180 8.14 -8.84 -9.14
CA VAL A 180 7.25 -7.72 -9.50
C VAL A 180 5.96 -8.24 -10.16
N ARG A 181 6.06 -9.19 -11.09
CA ARG A 181 4.88 -9.84 -11.70
C ARG A 181 4.01 -10.51 -10.65
N LEU A 182 4.61 -11.30 -9.75
CA LEU A 182 3.88 -11.99 -8.67
C LEU A 182 3.14 -11.00 -7.76
N ARG A 183 3.78 -9.88 -7.39
CA ARG A 183 3.15 -8.83 -6.58
C ARG A 183 1.95 -8.20 -7.28
N ASP A 184 2.08 -7.83 -8.57
CA ASP A 184 0.97 -7.27 -9.36
C ASP A 184 -0.23 -8.23 -9.42
N GLN A 185 0.04 -9.53 -9.60
CA GLN A 185 -1.04 -10.52 -9.65
C GLN A 185 -1.64 -10.81 -8.27
N ALA A 186 -0.84 -10.81 -7.21
CA ALA A 186 -1.30 -11.06 -5.85
C ALA A 186 -2.25 -9.95 -5.33
N GLU A 187 -2.06 -8.69 -5.75
CA GLU A 187 -2.98 -7.57 -5.42
C GLU A 187 -4.44 -7.83 -5.86
N LYS A 188 -4.61 -8.61 -6.94
CA LYS A 188 -5.91 -8.98 -7.51
C LYS A 188 -6.54 -10.20 -6.82
N CYS A 189 -5.70 -11.09 -6.28
CA CYS A 189 -6.12 -12.34 -5.63
C CYS A 189 -6.84 -12.16 -4.29
N LYS A 190 -6.62 -11.00 -3.64
CA LYS A 190 -7.11 -10.68 -2.28
C LYS A 190 -6.84 -11.83 -1.31
N PHE A 191 -5.58 -12.25 -1.21
CA PHE A 191 -5.14 -13.23 -0.23
C PHE A 191 -5.27 -12.67 1.19
N ALA A 192 -5.53 -13.54 2.17
CA ALA A 192 -5.46 -13.15 3.58
C ALA A 192 -4.00 -12.88 3.98
N ASP A 193 -3.09 -13.73 3.50
CA ASP A 193 -1.65 -13.55 3.59
C ASP A 193 -1.06 -13.45 2.18
N THR A 194 -0.71 -12.23 1.77
CA THR A 194 -0.16 -11.97 0.43
C THR A 194 1.30 -12.41 0.33
N GLU A 195 2.10 -12.18 1.37
CA GLU A 195 3.53 -12.49 1.33
C GLU A 195 3.76 -14.00 1.33
N GLY A 196 3.09 -14.77 2.20
CA GLY A 196 3.22 -16.23 2.21
C GLY A 196 2.86 -16.86 0.86
N ASN A 197 1.78 -16.41 0.22
CA ASN A 197 1.40 -16.90 -1.12
C ASN A 197 2.47 -16.59 -2.19
N ILE A 198 3.14 -15.44 -2.10
CA ILE A 198 4.26 -15.10 -2.98
C ILE A 198 5.46 -16.01 -2.72
N ILE A 199 5.78 -16.27 -1.45
CA ILE A 199 6.88 -17.17 -1.05
C ILE A 199 6.63 -18.60 -1.54
N ASP A 200 5.41 -19.12 -1.36
CA ASP A 200 5.00 -20.44 -1.86
C ASP A 200 5.21 -20.53 -3.37
N GLN A 201 4.73 -19.52 -4.10
CA GLN A 201 4.81 -19.49 -5.56
C GLN A 201 6.26 -19.39 -6.05
N ILE A 202 7.11 -18.60 -5.38
CA ILE A 202 8.55 -18.53 -5.68
C ILE A 202 9.20 -19.89 -5.43
N THR A 203 8.89 -20.53 -4.30
CA THR A 203 9.47 -21.83 -3.92
C THR A 203 9.11 -22.90 -4.95
N GLU A 204 7.86 -22.91 -5.41
CA GLU A 204 7.41 -23.86 -6.43
C GLU A 204 8.01 -23.54 -7.81
N LYS A 205 7.91 -22.29 -8.27
CA LYS A 205 8.07 -21.91 -9.69
C LYS A 205 9.31 -21.10 -10.04
N CYS A 206 10.27 -20.93 -9.13
CA CYS A 206 11.56 -20.32 -9.49
C CYS A 206 12.42 -21.26 -10.35
N SER A 207 13.25 -20.68 -11.23
CA SER A 207 14.14 -21.47 -12.10
C SER A 207 15.33 -22.05 -11.34
N SER A 208 15.84 -21.35 -10.32
CA SER A 208 17.02 -21.74 -9.56
C SER A 208 16.72 -22.81 -8.52
N LYS A 209 17.23 -24.02 -8.73
CA LYS A 209 17.18 -25.11 -7.76
C LYS A 209 17.90 -24.76 -6.45
N GLU A 210 19.00 -24.03 -6.54
CA GLU A 210 19.77 -23.58 -5.38
C GLU A 210 18.97 -22.58 -4.54
N LEU A 211 18.28 -21.63 -5.18
CA LEU A 211 17.40 -20.70 -4.47
C LEU A 211 16.29 -21.45 -3.74
N ARG A 212 15.62 -22.39 -4.41
CA ARG A 212 14.59 -23.24 -3.80
C ARG A 212 15.12 -23.97 -2.56
N GLN A 213 16.31 -24.58 -2.66
CA GLN A 213 16.93 -25.25 -1.52
C GLN A 213 17.22 -24.28 -0.36
N LYS A 214 17.70 -23.06 -0.65
CA LYS A 214 17.93 -22.04 0.38
C LYS A 214 16.65 -21.61 1.06
N ILE A 215 15.57 -21.40 0.30
CA ILE A 215 14.25 -21.03 0.87
C ILE A 215 13.78 -22.12 1.84
N LEU A 216 13.80 -23.38 1.41
CA LEU A 216 13.40 -24.51 2.25
C LEU A 216 14.28 -24.70 3.50
N SER A 217 15.52 -24.20 3.46
CA SER A 217 16.45 -24.26 4.60
C SER A 217 16.25 -23.13 5.61
N LEU A 218 15.64 -22.00 5.21
CA LEU A 218 15.34 -20.88 6.10
C LEU A 218 14.17 -21.18 7.04
N GLY A 219 13.29 -22.11 6.68
CA GLY A 219 12.12 -22.50 7.46
C GLY A 219 10.94 -21.51 7.34
N ASP A 220 9.94 -21.70 8.19
CA ASP A 220 8.63 -21.05 8.07
C ASP A 220 8.65 -19.54 8.42
N ASP A 221 9.69 -19.06 9.10
CA ASP A 221 9.85 -17.65 9.49
C ASP A 221 10.54 -16.79 8.41
N ALA A 222 10.82 -17.36 7.24
CA ALA A 222 11.51 -16.67 6.17
C ALA A 222 10.66 -15.51 5.60
N SER A 223 11.21 -14.29 5.60
CA SER A 223 10.54 -13.15 4.97
C SER A 223 10.77 -13.11 3.47
N LEU A 224 9.83 -12.51 2.70
CA LEU A 224 10.02 -12.30 1.27
C LEU A 224 11.30 -11.48 0.99
N HIS A 225 11.65 -10.56 1.88
CA HIS A 225 12.89 -9.78 1.81
C HIS A 225 14.15 -10.65 1.92
N ASP A 226 14.17 -11.63 2.82
CA ASP A 226 15.29 -12.56 2.95
C ASP A 226 15.48 -13.40 1.67
N ILE A 227 14.38 -13.83 1.07
CA ILE A 227 14.39 -14.60 -0.18
C ILE A 227 14.93 -13.76 -1.34
N ILE A 228 14.48 -12.50 -1.47
CA ILE A 228 15.01 -11.57 -2.48
C ILE A 228 16.51 -11.36 -2.28
N ARG A 229 16.98 -11.19 -1.04
CA ARG A 229 18.41 -11.06 -0.74
C ARG A 229 19.20 -12.29 -1.17
N GLN A 230 18.68 -13.49 -0.91
CA GLN A 230 19.33 -14.74 -1.33
C GLN A 230 19.37 -14.87 -2.85
N ALA A 231 18.27 -14.59 -3.55
CA ALA A 231 18.21 -14.63 -5.00
C ALA A 231 19.22 -13.69 -5.65
N ASN A 232 19.28 -12.43 -5.19
CA ASN A 232 20.22 -11.43 -5.71
C ASN A 232 21.68 -11.82 -5.43
N THR A 233 21.94 -12.45 -4.29
CA THR A 233 23.27 -12.99 -3.97
C THR A 233 23.65 -14.11 -4.95
N LEU A 234 22.73 -15.04 -5.22
CA LEU A 234 22.96 -16.14 -6.16
C LEU A 234 23.18 -15.64 -7.60
N GLU A 235 22.39 -14.67 -8.07
CA GLU A 235 22.60 -14.06 -9.38
C GLU A 235 23.97 -13.38 -9.50
N SER A 236 24.38 -12.64 -8.46
CA SER A 236 25.70 -11.99 -8.43
C SER A 236 26.85 -13.00 -8.43
N VAL A 237 26.76 -14.05 -7.61
CA VAL A 237 27.77 -15.13 -7.55
C VAL A 237 27.85 -15.85 -8.89
N SER A 238 26.72 -16.20 -9.51
CA SER A 238 26.69 -16.84 -10.83
C SER A 238 27.37 -15.98 -11.90
N LEU A 239 27.12 -14.67 -11.90
CA LEU A 239 27.79 -13.74 -12.81
C LEU A 239 29.30 -13.69 -12.58
N GLN A 240 29.73 -13.66 -11.32
CA GLN A 240 31.15 -13.65 -10.95
C GLN A 240 31.86 -14.96 -11.36
N MET A 241 31.21 -16.11 -11.15
CA MET A 241 31.74 -17.41 -11.57
C MET A 241 31.91 -17.50 -13.09
N LYS A 242 30.92 -17.06 -13.86
CA LYS A 242 31.03 -16.98 -15.34
C LYS A 242 32.21 -16.11 -15.78
N LYS A 243 32.46 -14.98 -15.11
CA LYS A 243 33.62 -14.12 -15.40
C LYS A 243 34.94 -14.83 -15.07
N PHE A 244 34.99 -15.55 -13.95
CA PHE A 244 36.18 -16.30 -13.55
C PHE A 244 36.56 -17.38 -14.57
N GLU A 245 35.57 -18.15 -15.04
CA GLU A 245 35.74 -19.18 -16.08
C GLU A 245 36.21 -18.58 -17.43
N ALA A 246 35.66 -17.43 -17.81
CA ALA A 246 36.08 -16.72 -19.03
C ALA A 246 37.52 -16.18 -18.94
N THR A 247 37.98 -15.79 -17.75
CA THR A 247 39.37 -15.33 -17.55
C THR A 247 40.39 -16.47 -17.51
N GLY A 248 39.99 -17.69 -17.11
CA GLY A 248 40.88 -18.85 -16.99
C GLY A 248 41.24 -19.55 -18.30
N THR A 249 40.53 -19.27 -19.40
CA THR A 249 40.70 -19.96 -20.70
C THR A 249 41.69 -19.31 -21.65
N ASN A 250 42.31 -18.17 -21.28
CA ASN A 250 43.31 -17.47 -22.11
C ASN A 250 44.78 -17.74 -21.71
N GLY A 251 45.09 -18.82 -20.98
CA GLY A 251 46.44 -19.02 -20.44
C GLY A 251 46.86 -20.46 -20.19
N CYS A 252 46.85 -21.33 -21.21
CA CYS A 252 47.80 -22.46 -21.27
C CYS A 252 47.86 -23.08 -22.68
N GLY A 253 48.64 -22.46 -23.56
CA GLY A 253 49.04 -23.01 -24.86
C GLY A 253 50.56 -23.11 -24.98
N GLY A 254 51.23 -23.59 -23.93
CA GLY A 254 52.66 -23.90 -23.95
C GLY A 254 52.87 -25.37 -24.30
N THR A 255 53.20 -25.66 -25.55
CA THR A 255 53.55 -26.99 -26.05
C THR A 255 54.82 -27.51 -25.36
N SER A 256 54.68 -28.47 -24.44
CA SER A 256 55.82 -29.29 -24.01
C SER A 256 56.06 -30.39 -25.05
N THR A 257 56.96 -30.12 -26.00
CA THR A 257 57.51 -31.13 -26.91
C THR A 257 58.36 -32.12 -26.12
N VAL A 258 57.89 -33.35 -26.01
CA VAL A 258 58.63 -34.50 -25.46
C VAL A 258 59.67 -34.94 -26.48
N ASN A 259 60.96 -34.68 -26.22
CA ASN A 259 62.05 -35.28 -27.00
C ASN A 259 62.30 -36.71 -26.52
N LYS A 260 61.95 -37.69 -27.37
CA LYS A 260 62.40 -39.08 -27.30
C LYS A 260 63.91 -39.11 -27.59
N ILE A 261 64.73 -39.51 -26.61
CA ILE A 261 66.12 -39.89 -26.87
C ILE A 261 66.12 -41.38 -27.23
N GLN A 262 66.40 -41.65 -28.50
CA GLN A 262 66.82 -42.97 -28.99
C GLN A 262 68.35 -42.94 -29.10
N THR A 263 69.02 -43.70 -28.23
CA THR A 263 70.07 -44.71 -28.52
C THR A 263 70.68 -45.15 -27.21
#